data_AF-A0A380FKT9-F1
#
_entry.id   AF-A0A380FKT9-F1
#
_cell.length_a   1.000
_cell.length_b   1.000
_cell.length_c   1.000
_cell.angle_alpha   90.00
_cell.angle_beta   90.00
_cell.angle_gamma   90.00
#
_symmetry.space_group_name_H-M   'P 1'
#
loop_
_entity.id
_entity.type
_entity.pdbx_description
1 polymer ?
#
loop_
_entity_poly.entity_id
_entity_poly.type
_entity_poly.pdbx_seq_one_letter_code
_entity_poly.pdbx_strand_id
1 'polypeptide(L)'
;MLDKKELEKYNQAHLIEFEKMMSSNEKEQLANKVDSLNLSNIRDLYEDLYVNKQVIDDVTEVDEVKYEVKNTLSESLLNEYESIGIDAIKNGKFAVLLMAGGQRYAF
;
A
#
# COMPACT_ATOMS: atom_id res chain seq x y z
N MET A 1 12.70 22.20 12.75
CA MET A 1 13.08 22.99 11.55
C MET A 1 13.60 22.02 10.53
N LEU A 2 13.30 22.25 9.24
CA LEU A 2 13.67 21.31 8.18
C LEU A 2 15.19 21.14 8.06
N ASP A 3 15.67 19.89 7.95
CA ASP A 3 17.08 19.61 7.65
C ASP A 3 17.36 19.83 6.17
N LYS A 4 17.97 20.98 5.86
CA LYS A 4 18.31 21.37 4.50
C LYS A 4 19.19 20.34 3.78
N LYS A 5 20.16 19.74 4.46
CA LYS A 5 21.10 18.80 3.83
C LYS A 5 20.39 17.51 3.44
N GLU A 6 19.54 17.00 4.32
CA GLU A 6 18.78 15.77 4.04
C GLU A 6 17.74 15.99 2.93
N LEU A 7 17.09 17.16 2.89
CA LEU A 7 16.18 17.51 1.80
C LEU A 7 16.90 17.67 0.46
N GLU A 8 18.07 18.31 0.43
CA GLU A 8 18.89 18.44 -0.80
C GLU A 8 19.32 17.08 -1.34
N LYS A 9 19.70 16.15 -0.46
CA LYS A 9 20.08 14.77 -0.82
C LYS A 9 18.99 14.02 -1.60
N TYR A 10 17.72 14.28 -1.33
CA TYR A 10 16.59 13.64 -2.03
C TYR A 10 15.83 14.60 -2.97
N ASN A 11 16.45 15.71 -3.38
CA ASN A 11 15.85 16.71 -4.28
C ASN A 11 14.52 17.32 -3.76
N GLN A 12 14.36 17.44 -2.44
CA GLN A 12 13.17 17.99 -1.76
C GLN A 12 13.39 19.40 -1.18
N ALA A 13 14.44 20.11 -1.61
CA ALA A 13 14.80 21.42 -1.07
C ALA A 13 13.71 22.51 -1.26
N HIS A 14 12.77 22.30 -2.19
CA HIS A 14 11.64 23.22 -2.43
C HIS A 14 10.77 23.43 -1.18
N LEU A 15 10.71 22.46 -0.25
CA LEU A 15 9.96 22.59 1.00
C LEU A 15 10.45 23.74 1.88
N ILE A 16 11.75 24.07 1.82
CA ILE A 16 12.35 25.17 2.58
C ILE A 16 11.84 26.53 2.08
N GLU A 17 11.60 26.67 0.77
CA GLU A 17 11.06 27.90 0.20
C GLU A 17 9.62 28.14 0.65
N PHE A 18 8.82 27.07 0.74
CA PHE A 18 7.45 27.14 1.27
C PHE A 18 7.43 27.45 2.77
N GLU A 19 8.37 26.89 3.55
CA GLU A 19 8.49 27.16 4.98
C GLU A 19 8.62 28.66 5.28
N LYS A 20 9.30 29.45 4.43
CA LYS A 20 9.50 30.90 4.62
C LYS A 20 8.20 31.70 4.69
N MET A 21 7.13 31.22 4.05
CA MET A 21 5.83 31.90 3.98
C MET A 21 4.84 31.44 5.06
N MET A 22 5.24 30.47 5.90
CA MET A 22 4.37 29.83 6.89
C MET A 22 4.46 30.49 8.28
N SER A 23 3.36 30.42 9.02
CA SER A 23 3.32 30.71 10.46
C SER A 23 4.15 29.70 11.27
N SER A 24 4.50 30.04 12.50
CA SER A 24 5.30 29.16 13.37
C SER A 24 4.65 27.78 13.58
N ASN A 25 3.32 27.73 13.72
CA ASN A 25 2.59 26.47 13.88
C ASN A 25 2.61 25.62 12.61
N GLU A 26 2.46 26.22 11.43
CA GLU A 26 2.53 25.50 10.15
C GLU A 26 3.93 24.94 9.90
N LYS A 27 4.99 25.70 10.25
CA LYS A 27 6.38 25.22 10.17
C LYS A 27 6.62 23.99 11.04
N GLU A 28 6.08 23.98 12.26
CA GLU A 28 6.18 22.83 13.17
C GLU A 28 5.45 21.61 12.61
N GLN A 29 4.23 21.79 12.10
CA GLN A 29 3.46 20.71 11.48
C GLN A 29 4.16 20.14 10.24
N LEU A 30 4.72 21.00 9.39
CA LEU A 30 5.50 20.58 8.22
C LEU A 30 6.75 19.79 8.64
N ALA A 31 7.51 20.28 9.61
CA ALA A 31 8.71 19.59 10.10
C ALA A 31 8.36 18.21 10.65
N ASN A 32 7.36 18.12 11.55
CA ASN A 32 6.91 16.85 12.11
C ASN A 32 6.42 15.88 11.02
N LYS A 33 5.76 16.40 9.98
CA LYS A 33 5.30 15.59 8.86
C LYS A 33 6.47 15.06 8.04
N VAL A 34 7.44 15.90 7.69
CA VAL A 34 8.64 15.50 6.94
C VAL A 34 9.45 14.47 7.73
N ASP A 35 9.63 14.68 9.04
CA ASP A 35 10.37 13.76 9.92
C ASP A 35 9.68 12.39 10.04
N SER A 36 8.36 12.31 9.84
CA SER A 36 7.62 11.05 9.81
C SER A 36 7.78 10.22 8.53
N LEU A 37 8.37 10.81 7.48
CA LEU A 37 8.51 10.18 6.17
C LEU A 37 9.90 9.57 5.99
N ASN A 38 9.96 8.43 5.29
CA ASN A 38 11.22 7.91 4.77
C ASN A 38 11.45 8.44 3.36
N LEU A 39 12.20 9.54 3.25
CA LEU A 39 12.48 10.21 1.97
C LEU A 39 13.29 9.33 1.00
N SER A 40 14.15 8.44 1.51
CA SER A 40 14.86 7.47 0.66
C SER A 40 13.87 6.54 -0.02
N ASN A 41 12.98 5.91 0.75
CA ASN A 41 11.98 4.99 0.20
C ASN A 41 11.06 5.68 -0.82
N ILE A 42 10.70 6.94 -0.58
CA ILE A 42 9.87 7.72 -1.52
C ILE A 42 10.63 7.97 -2.83
N ARG A 43 11.92 8.35 -2.76
CA ARG A 43 12.76 8.51 -3.95
C ARG A 43 12.88 7.20 -4.71
N ASP A 44 13.23 6.12 -4.02
CA ASP A 44 13.45 4.82 -4.64
C ASP A 44 12.16 4.32 -5.32
N LEU A 45 11.00 4.48 -4.66
CA LEU A 45 9.70 4.16 -5.24
C LEU A 45 9.40 4.99 -6.50
N TYR A 46 9.74 6.29 -6.49
CA TYR A 46 9.56 7.14 -7.66
C TYR A 46 10.47 6.71 -8.82
N GLU A 47 11.74 6.44 -8.53
CA GLU A 47 12.71 5.96 -9.51
C GLU A 47 12.24 4.65 -10.15
N ASP A 48 11.80 3.67 -9.35
CA ASP A 48 11.33 2.37 -9.84
C ASP A 48 10.05 2.48 -10.68
N LEU A 49 9.09 3.29 -10.26
CA LEU A 49 7.77 3.35 -10.91
C LEU A 49 7.72 4.28 -12.12
N TYR A 50 8.47 5.37 -12.11
CA TYR A 50 8.34 6.44 -13.11
C TYR A 50 9.59 6.65 -13.97
N VAL A 51 10.80 6.42 -13.44
CA VAL A 51 12.06 6.67 -14.17
C VAL A 51 12.56 5.40 -14.84
N ASN A 52 12.68 4.33 -14.06
CA ASN A 52 13.23 3.03 -14.44
C ASN A 52 12.12 1.99 -14.63
N LYS A 53 10.94 2.44 -15.06
CA LYS A 53 9.75 1.62 -15.15
C LYS A 53 10.02 0.37 -15.97
N GLN A 54 9.96 -0.78 -15.33
CA GLN A 54 10.03 -2.06 -16.01
C GLN A 54 8.65 -2.41 -16.57
N VAL A 55 8.63 -2.83 -17.83
CA VAL A 55 7.44 -3.39 -18.48
C VAL A 55 7.71 -4.87 -18.66
N ILE A 56 6.78 -5.70 -18.20
CA ILE A 56 6.81 -7.14 -18.46
C ILE A 56 6.14 -7.35 -19.80
N ASP A 57 6.96 -7.57 -20.83
CA ASP A 57 6.49 -7.81 -22.20
C ASP A 57 6.34 -9.31 -22.51
N ASP A 58 7.02 -10.17 -21.73
CA ASP A 58 6.93 -11.62 -21.87
C ASP A 58 5.98 -12.20 -20.82
N VAL A 59 4.81 -12.63 -21.28
CA VAL A 59 3.79 -13.31 -20.47
C VAL A 59 3.61 -14.76 -20.89
N THR A 60 4.57 -15.34 -21.62
CA THR A 60 4.46 -16.70 -22.15
C THR A 60 4.42 -17.77 -21.06
N GLU A 61 4.94 -17.48 -19.87
CA GLU A 61 4.89 -18.35 -18.69
C GLU A 61 3.68 -18.08 -17.77
N VAL A 62 2.77 -17.16 -18.15
CA VAL A 62 1.55 -16.88 -17.37
C VAL A 62 0.48 -17.90 -17.71
N ASP A 63 0.34 -18.89 -16.85
CA ASP A 63 -0.71 -19.90 -16.92
C ASP A 63 -1.90 -19.58 -16.00
N GLU A 64 -3.07 -20.14 -16.33
CA GLU A 64 -4.27 -20.03 -15.51
C GLU A 64 -4.10 -20.79 -14.19
N VAL A 65 -4.47 -20.14 -13.08
CA VAL A 65 -4.53 -20.80 -11.78
C VAL A 65 -5.68 -21.80 -11.78
N LYS A 66 -5.41 -23.05 -11.38
CA LYS A 66 -6.47 -24.05 -11.19
C LYS A 66 -7.56 -23.50 -10.28
N TYR A 67 -8.79 -23.54 -10.76
CA TYR A 67 -9.96 -23.03 -10.03
C TYR A 67 -11.08 -24.06 -10.05
N GLU A 68 -11.98 -23.92 -9.07
CA GLU A 68 -13.26 -24.62 -9.06
C GLU A 68 -14.39 -23.59 -9.08
N VAL A 69 -15.46 -23.90 -9.81
CA VAL A 69 -16.65 -23.05 -9.85
C VAL A 69 -17.58 -23.51 -8.73
N LYS A 70 -17.92 -22.62 -7.79
CA LYS A 70 -18.78 -22.97 -6.65
C LYS A 70 -20.08 -23.68 -7.07
N ASN A 71 -20.67 -23.25 -8.18
CA ASN A 71 -21.94 -23.82 -8.68
C ASN A 71 -21.80 -25.23 -9.28
N THR A 72 -20.57 -25.71 -9.54
CA THR A 72 -20.32 -27.08 -10.04
C THR A 72 -19.96 -28.05 -8.93
N LEU A 73 -19.87 -27.58 -7.67
CA LEU A 73 -19.54 -28.43 -6.52
C LEU A 73 -20.74 -29.30 -6.13
N SER A 74 -20.44 -30.53 -5.73
CA SER A 74 -21.46 -31.42 -5.16
C SER A 74 -21.87 -30.95 -3.77
N GLU A 75 -23.08 -31.30 -3.36
CA GLU A 75 -23.57 -31.00 -2.01
C GLU A 75 -22.66 -31.58 -0.91
N SER A 76 -22.12 -32.77 -1.12
CA SER A 76 -21.17 -33.40 -0.19
C SER A 76 -19.92 -32.55 0.02
N LEU A 77 -19.37 -31.99 -1.06
CA LEU A 77 -18.14 -31.20 -1.01
C LEU A 77 -18.38 -29.81 -0.41
N LEU A 78 -19.55 -29.23 -0.66
CA LEU A 78 -19.99 -27.99 -0.01
C LEU A 78 -20.08 -28.17 1.52
N ASN A 79 -20.71 -29.25 1.97
CA ASN A 79 -20.86 -29.56 3.39
C ASN A 79 -19.49 -29.80 4.06
N GLU A 80 -18.56 -30.45 3.37
CA GLU A 80 -17.18 -30.65 3.85
C GLU A 80 -16.46 -29.31 4.07
N TYR A 81 -16.48 -28.42 3.07
CA TYR A 81 -15.85 -27.10 3.20
C TYR A 81 -16.48 -26.25 4.29
N GLU A 82 -17.80 -26.29 4.44
CA GLU A 82 -18.50 -25.59 5.53
C GLU A 82 -18.05 -26.10 6.90
N SER A 83 -17.95 -27.43 7.08
CA SER A 83 -17.48 -28.02 8.34
C SER A 83 -16.06 -27.56 8.68
N ILE A 84 -15.15 -27.56 7.70
CA ILE A 84 -13.77 -27.10 7.88
C ILE A 84 -13.74 -25.62 8.31
N GLY A 85 -14.54 -24.78 7.64
CA GLY A 85 -14.63 -23.36 7.95
C GLY A 85 -15.15 -23.11 9.37
N ILE A 86 -16.23 -23.78 9.76
CA ILE A 86 -16.82 -23.68 11.10
C ILE A 86 -15.81 -24.12 12.17
N ASP A 87 -15.08 -25.22 11.93
CA ASP A 87 -14.09 -25.70 12.87
C ASP A 87 -12.91 -24.73 12.99
N ALA A 88 -12.45 -24.12 11.89
CA ALA A 88 -11.42 -23.09 11.93
C ALA A 88 -11.87 -21.87 12.76
N ILE A 89 -13.12 -21.45 12.61
CA ILE A 89 -13.71 -20.36 13.41
C ILE A 89 -13.77 -20.74 14.89
N LYS A 90 -14.32 -21.91 15.22
CA LYS A 90 -14.44 -22.39 16.61
C LYS A 90 -13.10 -22.52 17.32
N ASN A 91 -12.05 -22.91 16.58
CA ASN A 91 -10.71 -23.08 17.11
C ASN A 91 -9.87 -21.77 17.09
N GLY A 92 -10.46 -20.62 16.79
CA GLY A 92 -9.76 -19.33 16.78
C GLY A 92 -8.70 -19.21 15.69
N LYS A 93 -8.81 -19.98 14.60
CA LYS A 93 -7.87 -19.99 13.46
C LYS A 93 -8.32 -19.09 12.30
N PHE A 94 -9.39 -18.33 12.49
CA PHE A 94 -9.96 -17.46 11.47
C PHE A 94 -10.06 -16.01 11.95
N ALA A 95 -9.65 -15.08 11.09
CA ALA A 95 -9.76 -13.65 11.32
C ALA A 95 -10.18 -12.95 10.02
N VAL A 96 -10.85 -11.79 10.15
CA VAL A 96 -11.27 -10.96 9.02
C VAL A 96 -10.48 -9.66 9.02
N LEU A 97 -9.90 -9.31 7.87
CA LEU A 97 -9.29 -8.00 7.63
C LEU A 97 -10.18 -7.20 6.68
N LEU A 98 -10.77 -6.11 7.17
CA LEU A 98 -11.55 -5.20 6.34
C LEU A 98 -10.63 -4.11 5.76
N MET A 99 -10.48 -4.10 4.44
CA MET A 99 -9.80 -3.02 3.72
C MET A 99 -10.77 -1.85 3.46
N ALA A 100 -10.78 -0.85 4.35
CA ALA A 100 -11.66 0.32 4.27
C ALA A 100 -10.90 1.66 4.23
N GLY A 101 -9.65 1.67 3.74
CA GLY A 101 -8.78 2.86 3.70
C GLY A 101 -8.98 3.78 2.48
N GLY A 102 -9.88 3.44 1.55
CA GLY A 102 -10.12 4.25 0.36
C GLY A 102 -10.70 5.63 0.69
N GLN A 103 -10.20 6.67 0.03
CA GLN A 103 -10.71 8.03 0.20
C GLN A 103 -11.93 8.26 -0.72
N ARG A 104 -13.01 8.87 -0.21
CA ARG A 104 -14.25 9.12 -0.96
C ARG A 104 -14.11 10.28 -1.95
N TYR A 105 -13.37 10.10 -3.03
CA TYR A 105 -13.18 11.11 -4.08
C TYR A 105 -14.06 10.92 -5.34
N ALA A 106 -14.83 9.84 -5.42
CA ALA A 106 -15.58 9.46 -6.62
C ALA A 106 -17.05 9.09 -6.34
N PHE A 107 -17.80 9.97 -5.66
CA PHE A 107 -19.26 9.94 -5.59
C PHE A 107 -19.83 11.33 -5.82
#